data_AF-A0A413LGG5-F1
#
_entry.id   AF-A0A413LGG5-F1
#
_cell.length_a   1.000
_cell.length_b   1.000
_cell.length_c   1.000
_cell.angle_alpha   90.00
_cell.angle_beta   90.00
_cell.angle_gamma   90.00
#
_symmetry.space_group_name_H-M   'P 1'
#
loop_
_entity.id
_entity.type
_entity.pdbx_description
1 polymer ?
#
loop_
_entity_poly.entity_id
_entity_poly.type
_entity_poly.pdbx_seq_one_letter_code
_entity_poly.pdbx_strand_id
1 'polypeptide(L)'
;MVLNDEKNEVTIQSYHLPYLGIGDNSNSLGKANYCIGKNFYATRLLSDTIYQWTKEQFVPKFILETGLKYTSKEVVDEYAPYFIIAEAKGKLNQNGYSIGIDRLFSTDNYLHLQYSGLGYFDAIFWNFSSNKGYLYRTEYNSNPLSLFYHNIMSTSEDALIRYLTTEELYRWEDKIRTTNHPEVPELYKNLKEEDNPVLVLYDYDKLLSRFK
;
A
#
# COMPACT_ATOMS: atom_id res chain seq x y z
N MET A 1 -23.13 5.50 40.72
CA MET A 1 -22.13 4.43 40.79
C MET A 1 -20.91 4.93 40.04
N VAL A 2 -19.88 5.32 40.79
CA VAL A 2 -18.61 5.81 40.25
C VAL A 2 -17.75 4.58 40.04
N LEU A 3 -17.43 4.23 38.79
CA LEU A 3 -16.51 3.15 38.48
C LEU A 3 -15.09 3.73 38.50
N ASN A 4 -14.51 3.76 39.70
CA ASN A 4 -13.06 3.73 39.87
C ASN A 4 -12.62 2.30 39.63
N ASP A 5 -12.00 2.04 38.48
CA ASP A 5 -11.28 0.78 38.22
C ASP A 5 -9.87 1.12 37.72
N GLU A 6 -9.01 1.52 38.65
CA GLU A 6 -7.55 1.64 38.49
C GLU A 6 -6.86 0.27 38.29
N LYS A 7 -7.58 -0.74 37.76
CA LYS A 7 -7.07 -2.09 37.48
C LYS A 7 -7.40 -2.63 36.09
N ASN A 8 -7.95 -1.80 35.21
CA ASN A 8 -8.16 -2.13 33.79
C ASN A 8 -7.17 -1.41 32.85
N GLU A 9 -5.95 -1.16 33.32
CA GLU A 9 -4.79 -0.84 32.45
C GLU A 9 -4.26 -2.07 31.69
N VAL A 10 -5.11 -3.04 31.38
CA VAL A 10 -5.02 -3.75 30.09
C VAL A 10 -5.76 -2.88 29.04
N THR A 11 -5.49 -1.58 29.11
CA THR A 11 -5.88 -0.54 28.17
C THR A 11 -5.26 -0.93 26.85
N ILE A 12 -6.07 -1.38 25.87
CA ILE A 12 -6.01 -1.15 24.40
C ILE A 12 -4.65 -1.42 23.66
N GLN A 13 -3.52 -1.22 24.31
CA GLN A 13 -2.13 -1.50 23.99
C GLN A 13 -1.82 -2.95 23.61
N SER A 14 -2.56 -3.94 24.13
CA SER A 14 -2.39 -5.35 23.77
C SER A 14 -3.00 -5.71 22.41
N TYR A 15 -3.77 -4.81 21.78
CA TYR A 15 -4.40 -4.99 20.47
C TYR A 15 -3.72 -4.22 19.34
N HIS A 16 -2.58 -3.60 19.62
CA HIS A 16 -1.89 -2.78 18.63
C HIS A 16 -0.95 -3.62 17.77
N LEU A 17 -1.05 -3.46 16.44
CA LEU A 17 0.15 -3.53 15.62
C LEU A 17 1.14 -2.55 16.26
N PRO A 18 2.31 -3.00 16.78
CA PRO A 18 3.22 -2.11 17.49
C PRO A 18 3.65 -1.00 16.51
N TYR A 19 3.08 0.18 16.68
CA TYR A 19 3.38 1.34 15.87
C TYR A 19 4.74 1.88 16.31
N LEU A 20 5.75 1.69 15.48
CA LEU A 20 7.04 2.35 15.66
C LEU A 20 6.90 3.80 15.16
N GLY A 21 6.81 4.77 16.06
CA GLY A 21 7.03 6.16 15.70
C GLY A 21 8.50 6.35 15.31
N ILE A 22 8.76 6.90 14.12
CA ILE A 22 10.13 7.13 13.63
C ILE A 22 10.27 8.59 13.17
N GLY A 23 11.19 9.30 13.81
CA GLY A 23 11.60 10.68 13.49
C GLY A 23 10.87 11.77 14.28
N ASP A 24 11.48 12.95 14.31
CA ASP A 24 11.00 14.13 15.07
C ASP A 24 9.82 14.86 14.38
N ASN A 25 9.50 14.49 13.14
CA ASN A 25 8.45 15.12 12.35
C ASN A 25 7.59 14.07 11.64
N SER A 26 6.31 13.98 12.00
CA SER A 26 5.39 12.91 11.55
C SER A 26 4.82 13.11 10.15
N ASN A 27 5.49 13.85 9.27
CA ASN A 27 4.96 14.18 7.93
C ASN A 27 5.10 13.03 6.92
N SER A 28 5.45 11.83 7.38
CA SER A 28 5.39 10.64 6.56
C SER A 28 3.97 10.13 6.45
N LEU A 29 3.49 9.97 5.22
CA LEU A 29 2.40 9.04 4.91
C LEU A 29 2.76 7.69 5.54
N GLY A 30 2.15 7.37 6.69
CA GLY A 30 2.30 6.09 7.36
C GLY A 30 1.90 4.95 6.41
N LYS A 31 2.23 3.71 6.76
CA LYS A 31 1.75 2.55 6.01
C LYS A 31 0.22 2.57 6.02
N ALA A 32 -0.40 2.52 4.84
CA ALA A 32 -1.85 2.58 4.70
C ALA A 32 -2.39 1.17 4.42
N ASN A 33 -3.38 0.76 5.22
CA ASN A 33 -4.09 -0.51 5.08
C ASN A 33 -5.54 -0.21 4.65
N TYR A 34 -5.93 -0.70 3.48
CA TYR A 34 -7.25 -0.52 2.90
C TYR A 34 -7.93 -1.88 2.80
N CYS A 35 -8.94 -2.10 3.64
CA CYS A 35 -9.58 -3.41 3.76
C CYS A 35 -11.07 -3.28 3.48
N ILE A 36 -11.58 -4.18 2.64
CA ILE A 36 -13.01 -4.40 2.44
C ILE A 36 -13.30 -5.90 2.57
N GLY A 37 -14.52 -6.25 2.97
CA GLY A 37 -14.91 -7.65 3.19
C GLY A 37 -14.78 -8.10 4.65
N LYS A 38 -14.79 -9.41 4.84
CA LYS A 38 -14.88 -10.04 6.17
C LYS A 38 -13.52 -10.23 6.83
N ASN A 39 -12.46 -10.34 6.02
CA ASN A 39 -11.11 -10.52 6.51
C ASN A 39 -10.37 -9.18 6.55
N PHE A 40 -9.97 -8.74 7.73
CA PHE A 40 -9.19 -7.52 7.90
C PHE A 40 -7.70 -7.87 7.96
N TYR A 41 -6.92 -7.35 7.01
CA TYR A 41 -5.47 -7.55 6.93
C TYR A 41 -4.72 -6.25 7.18
N ALA A 42 -3.56 -6.34 7.81
CA ALA A 42 -2.75 -5.17 8.07
C ALA A 42 -1.26 -5.50 8.08
N THR A 43 -0.44 -4.51 7.74
CA THR A 43 1.00 -4.53 7.95
C THR A 43 1.42 -3.43 8.93
N ARG A 44 2.53 -3.66 9.63
CA ARG A 44 3.19 -2.66 10.48
C ARG A 44 4.23 -1.89 9.68
N LEU A 45 4.62 -0.73 10.20
CA LEU A 45 5.74 0.03 9.65
C LEU A 45 7.03 -0.81 9.62
N LEU A 46 7.79 -0.71 8.51
CA LEU A 46 9.06 -1.42 8.28
C LEU A 46 8.95 -2.94 8.47
N SER A 47 7.83 -3.54 8.05
CA SER A 47 7.64 -4.99 8.13
C SER A 47 7.19 -5.61 6.84
N ASP A 48 7.72 -6.80 6.62
CA ASP A 48 7.35 -7.71 5.54
C ASP A 48 6.20 -8.65 5.92
N THR A 49 5.73 -8.60 7.18
CA THR A 49 4.68 -9.48 7.68
C THR A 49 3.31 -8.83 7.51
N ILE A 50 2.38 -9.58 6.94
CA ILE A 50 0.96 -9.24 6.88
C ILE A 50 0.24 -10.04 7.96
N TYR A 51 -0.50 -9.33 8.79
CA TYR A 51 -1.30 -9.88 9.87
C TYR A 51 -2.76 -9.89 9.48
N GLN A 52 -3.50 -10.87 9.99
CA GLN A 52 -4.95 -10.92 9.89
C GLN A 52 -5.56 -10.66 11.26
N TRP A 53 -6.56 -9.77 11.34
CA TRP A 53 -7.39 -9.66 12.53
C TRP A 53 -8.27 -10.89 12.66
N THR A 54 -8.12 -11.58 13.78
CA THR A 54 -8.93 -12.74 14.16
C THR A 54 -9.79 -12.37 15.36
N LYS A 55 -10.35 -13.36 16.09
CA LYS A 55 -11.15 -13.16 17.31
C LYS A 55 -10.29 -12.46 18.39
N GLU A 56 -10.18 -11.14 18.27
CA GLU A 56 -9.50 -10.20 19.18
C GLU A 56 -7.99 -10.01 18.98
N GLN A 57 -7.34 -10.55 17.95
CA GLN A 57 -5.90 -10.27 17.77
C GLN A 57 -5.41 -10.34 16.33
N PHE A 58 -4.35 -9.57 16.04
CA PHE A 58 -3.58 -9.69 14.82
C PHE A 58 -2.66 -10.91 14.87
N VAL A 59 -2.87 -11.87 13.99
CA VAL A 59 -2.04 -13.07 13.86
C VAL A 59 -1.26 -12.99 12.53
N PRO A 60 0.06 -13.28 12.51
CA PRO A 60 0.82 -13.36 11.26
C PRO A 60 0.17 -14.33 10.29
N LYS A 61 -0.03 -13.90 9.04
CA LYS A 61 -0.69 -14.68 8.00
C LYS A 61 0.18 -14.88 6.77
N PHE A 62 0.86 -13.82 6.32
CA PHE A 62 1.75 -13.86 5.18
C PHE A 62 3.07 -13.16 5.51
N ILE A 63 4.13 -13.55 4.79
CA ILE A 63 5.42 -12.90 4.82
C ILE A 63 5.87 -12.59 3.39
N LEU A 64 6.33 -11.37 3.15
CA LEU A 64 6.90 -10.95 1.88
C LEU A 64 8.39 -11.32 1.86
N GLU A 65 8.77 -12.26 1.01
CA GLU A 65 10.16 -12.64 0.82
C GLU A 65 10.81 -11.78 -0.26
N THR A 66 11.61 -10.81 0.16
CA THR A 66 12.29 -9.86 -0.75
C THR A 66 13.73 -10.27 -1.08
N GLY A 67 14.25 -11.30 -0.40
CA GLY A 67 15.68 -11.64 -0.38
C GLY A 67 16.55 -10.72 0.49
N LEU A 68 15.97 -9.67 1.07
CA LEU A 68 16.63 -8.82 2.06
C LEU A 68 16.43 -9.34 3.49
N LYS A 69 17.25 -8.84 4.41
CA LYS A 69 17.09 -9.14 5.84
C LYS A 69 15.82 -8.48 6.38
N TYR A 70 15.11 -9.20 7.25
CA TYR A 70 13.97 -8.64 7.97
C TYR A 70 14.42 -7.57 8.96
N THR A 71 13.64 -6.49 9.06
CA THR A 71 13.92 -5.37 9.96
C THR A 71 13.32 -5.62 11.34
N SER A 72 14.16 -5.59 12.37
CA SER A 72 13.76 -5.58 13.79
C SER A 72 13.83 -4.17 14.38
N LYS A 73 13.28 -3.96 15.58
CA LYS A 73 13.38 -2.67 16.26
C LYS A 73 14.83 -2.28 16.55
N GLU A 74 15.65 -3.24 16.97
CA GLU A 74 17.05 -3.06 17.31
C GLU A 74 17.85 -2.56 16.10
N VAL A 75 17.57 -3.10 14.91
CA VAL A 75 18.19 -2.65 13.65
C VAL A 75 17.74 -1.23 13.28
N VAL A 76 16.47 -0.89 13.50
CA VAL A 76 15.99 0.48 13.28
C VAL A 76 16.68 1.46 14.22
N ASP A 77 16.86 1.09 15.49
CA ASP A 77 17.50 1.94 16.50
C ASP A 77 19.01 2.10 16.23
N GLU A 78 19.68 1.09 15.64
CA GLU A 78 21.11 1.11 15.29
C GLU A 78 21.47 2.27 14.33
N TYR A 79 20.61 2.53 13.33
CA TYR A 79 20.88 3.57 12.32
C TYR A 79 20.21 4.91 12.61
N ALA A 80 19.58 5.07 13.79
CA ALA A 80 19.07 6.33 14.28
C ALA A 80 20.21 7.35 14.49
N PRO A 81 19.93 8.67 14.55
CA PRO A 81 18.62 9.32 14.42
C PRO A 81 18.12 9.40 12.97
N TYR A 82 16.83 9.68 12.85
CA TYR A 82 16.14 9.96 11.59
C TYR A 82 15.31 11.23 11.76
N PHE A 83 15.30 12.10 10.75
CA PHE A 83 14.38 13.23 10.73
C PHE A 83 12.98 12.79 10.26
N ILE A 84 12.92 11.91 9.27
CA ILE A 84 11.69 11.36 8.68
C ILE A 84 11.83 9.87 8.33
N ILE A 85 10.70 9.19 8.18
CA ILE A 85 10.62 7.76 7.82
C ILE A 85 11.40 7.39 6.55
N ALA A 86 11.48 8.30 5.58
CA ALA A 86 12.12 8.06 4.29
C ALA A 86 13.64 7.86 4.46
N GLU A 87 14.24 8.57 5.42
CA GLU A 87 15.64 8.38 5.79
C GLU A 87 15.87 7.00 6.41
N ALA A 88 14.96 6.56 7.29
CA ALA A 88 15.03 5.21 7.86
C ALA A 88 14.95 4.13 6.79
N LYS A 89 14.00 4.22 5.86
CA LYS A 89 13.90 3.31 4.72
C LYS A 89 15.18 3.32 3.88
N GLY A 90 15.72 4.49 3.59
CA GLY A 90 16.97 4.66 2.83
C GLY A 90 18.17 3.98 3.50
N LYS A 91 18.42 4.27 4.79
CA LYS A 91 19.52 3.66 5.54
C LYS A 91 19.38 2.15 5.65
N LEU A 92 18.18 1.64 5.94
CA LEU A 92 17.92 0.19 6.02
C LEU A 92 18.21 -0.50 4.70
N ASN A 93 17.69 0.04 3.58
CA ASN A 93 17.88 -0.58 2.27
C ASN A 93 19.35 -0.59 1.83
N GLN A 94 20.08 0.51 2.08
CA GLN A 94 21.53 0.59 1.83
C GLN A 94 22.32 -0.47 2.62
N ASN A 95 21.83 -0.90 3.77
CA ASN A 95 22.45 -1.92 4.62
C ASN A 95 21.86 -3.33 4.41
N GLY A 96 21.10 -3.54 3.33
CA GLY A 96 20.56 -4.86 2.97
C GLY A 96 19.36 -5.32 3.79
N TYR A 97 18.65 -4.38 4.42
CA TYR A 97 17.39 -4.65 5.13
C TYR A 97 16.17 -4.24 4.32
N SER A 98 15.08 -4.99 4.49
CA SER A 98 13.80 -4.67 3.88
C SER A 98 13.18 -3.43 4.54
N ILE A 99 12.57 -2.59 3.72
CA ILE A 99 11.84 -1.39 4.16
C ILE A 99 10.36 -1.68 4.49
N GLY A 100 9.96 -2.94 4.39
CA GLY A 100 8.61 -3.43 4.59
C GLY A 100 7.60 -2.97 3.54
N ILE A 101 6.41 -3.58 3.58
CA ILE A 101 5.28 -3.33 2.67
C ILE A 101 4.79 -1.89 2.82
N ASP A 102 4.70 -1.10 1.75
CA ASP A 102 4.33 0.33 1.74
C ASP A 102 2.83 0.60 1.87
N ARG A 103 2.04 -0.14 1.12
CA ARG A 103 0.58 -0.09 1.18
C ARG A 103 0.02 -1.49 1.03
N LEU A 104 -1.10 -1.73 1.69
CA LEU A 104 -1.83 -2.99 1.64
C LEU A 104 -3.29 -2.71 1.29
N PHE A 105 -3.80 -3.44 0.31
CA PHE A 105 -5.19 -3.43 -0.13
C PHE A 105 -5.69 -4.86 -0.04
N SER A 106 -6.83 -5.08 0.59
CA SER A 106 -7.38 -6.43 0.73
C SER A 106 -8.89 -6.46 0.56
N THR A 107 -9.35 -7.54 -0.07
CA THR A 107 -10.74 -7.93 -0.22
C THR A 107 -10.90 -9.38 0.26
N ASP A 108 -12.12 -9.93 0.23
CA ASP A 108 -12.33 -11.36 0.49
C ASP A 108 -11.67 -12.27 -0.56
N ASN A 109 -11.39 -11.76 -1.77
CA ASN A 109 -10.84 -12.52 -2.89
C ASN A 109 -9.40 -12.14 -3.26
N TYR A 110 -8.96 -10.93 -2.91
CA TYR A 110 -7.70 -10.37 -3.36
C TYR A 110 -6.85 -9.78 -2.23
N LEU A 111 -5.54 -9.93 -2.36
CA LEU A 111 -4.54 -9.16 -1.62
C LEU A 111 -3.68 -8.42 -2.63
N HIS A 112 -3.51 -7.11 -2.46
CA HIS A 112 -2.59 -6.31 -3.23
C HIS A 112 -1.69 -5.53 -2.29
N LEU A 113 -0.38 -5.57 -2.54
CA LEU A 113 0.60 -4.83 -1.76
C LEU A 113 1.57 -4.08 -2.66
N GLN A 114 2.07 -2.96 -2.16
CA GLN A 114 3.09 -2.14 -2.81
C GLN A 114 4.39 -2.22 -2.01
N TYR A 115 5.53 -2.33 -2.69
CA TYR A 115 6.86 -2.40 -2.08
C TYR A 115 7.88 -1.62 -2.91
N SER A 116 8.62 -0.70 -2.29
CA SER A 116 9.57 0.20 -2.96
C SER A 116 11.05 -0.02 -2.58
N GLY A 117 11.50 -1.29 -2.50
CA GLY A 117 12.89 -1.62 -2.19
C GLY A 117 13.75 -1.94 -3.41
N LEU A 118 15.08 -1.93 -3.25
CA LEU A 118 16.04 -2.40 -4.26
C LEU A 118 16.04 -1.62 -5.59
N GLY A 119 15.58 -0.36 -5.60
CA GLY A 119 15.48 0.47 -6.80
C GLY A 119 14.25 0.18 -7.68
N TYR A 120 13.35 -0.69 -7.20
CA TYR A 120 12.11 -1.04 -7.88
C TYR A 120 10.89 -0.53 -7.12
N PHE A 121 9.78 -0.42 -7.84
CA PHE A 121 8.45 -0.35 -7.29
C PHE A 121 7.68 -1.61 -7.72
N ASP A 122 7.40 -2.46 -6.75
CA ASP A 122 6.71 -3.72 -6.93
C ASP A 122 5.24 -3.57 -6.51
N ALA A 123 4.33 -3.91 -7.42
CA ALA A 123 2.93 -4.17 -7.11
C ALA A 123 2.71 -5.68 -7.16
N ILE A 124 2.36 -6.25 -6.01
CA ILE A 124 2.22 -7.69 -5.84
C ILE A 124 0.76 -7.99 -5.54
N PHE A 125 0.20 -8.94 -6.28
CA PHE A 125 -1.19 -9.37 -6.17
C PHE A 125 -1.25 -10.84 -5.79
N TRP A 126 -2.23 -11.20 -4.98
CA TRP A 126 -2.58 -12.56 -4.64
C TRP A 126 -4.09 -12.76 -4.82
N ASN A 127 -4.47 -13.73 -5.63
CA ASN A 127 -5.86 -14.16 -5.76
C ASN A 127 -6.07 -15.37 -4.84
N PHE A 128 -6.89 -15.19 -3.79
CA PHE A 128 -7.14 -16.23 -2.78
C PHE A 128 -7.84 -17.46 -3.36
N SER A 129 -8.80 -17.26 -4.28
CA SER A 129 -9.60 -18.33 -4.87
C SER A 129 -8.80 -19.26 -5.76
N SER A 130 -7.89 -18.71 -6.57
CA SER A 130 -7.02 -19.48 -7.46
C SER A 130 -5.68 -19.87 -6.83
N ASN A 131 -5.36 -19.29 -5.68
CA ASN A 131 -4.06 -19.42 -5.00
C ASN A 131 -2.88 -19.08 -5.92
N LYS A 132 -3.02 -17.98 -6.68
CA LYS A 132 -2.00 -17.49 -7.63
C LYS A 132 -1.54 -16.09 -7.27
N GLY A 133 -0.23 -15.89 -7.36
CA GLY A 133 0.43 -14.60 -7.18
C GLY A 133 0.88 -13.98 -8.49
N TYR A 134 0.88 -12.65 -8.56
CA TYR A 134 1.35 -11.87 -9.70
C TYR A 134 2.25 -10.76 -9.19
N LEU A 135 3.42 -10.59 -9.81
CA LEU A 135 4.37 -9.52 -9.53
C LEU A 135 4.44 -8.60 -10.74
N TYR A 136 4.22 -7.32 -10.51
CA TYR A 136 4.53 -6.27 -11.46
C TYR A 136 5.64 -5.38 -10.90
N ARG A 137 6.79 -5.40 -11.56
CA ARG A 137 7.99 -4.67 -11.15
C ARG A 137 8.25 -3.52 -12.11
N THR A 138 8.41 -2.31 -11.60
CA THR A 138 8.89 -1.17 -12.38
C THR A 138 10.17 -0.60 -11.82
N GLU A 139 11.07 -0.19 -12.71
CA GLU A 139 12.22 0.62 -12.34
C GLU A 139 11.78 2.04 -11.98
N TYR A 140 12.43 2.62 -10.98
CA TYR A 140 12.11 3.96 -10.47
C TYR A 140 12.16 5.06 -11.56
N ASN A 141 13.01 4.89 -12.57
CA ASN A 141 13.28 5.91 -13.60
C ASN A 141 12.57 5.66 -14.94
N SER A 142 11.79 4.59 -15.09
CA SER A 142 11.22 4.23 -16.39
C SER A 142 9.83 3.59 -16.27
N ASN A 143 8.77 4.39 -16.12
CA ASN A 143 7.46 3.90 -16.57
C ASN A 143 6.37 4.98 -16.78
N PRO A 144 5.62 4.97 -17.89
CA PRO A 144 4.30 5.60 -17.98
C PRO A 144 3.25 5.01 -17.01
N LEU A 145 3.44 3.80 -16.51
CA LEU A 145 2.60 3.18 -15.48
C LEU A 145 2.94 3.65 -14.05
N SER A 146 3.96 4.49 -13.84
CA SER A 146 4.14 5.20 -12.55
C SER A 146 2.87 5.95 -12.14
N LEU A 147 2.05 6.35 -13.11
CA LEU A 147 0.70 6.87 -12.90
C LEU A 147 -0.21 5.86 -12.21
N PHE A 148 -0.23 4.60 -12.64
CA PHE A 148 -1.04 3.57 -11.98
C PHE A 148 -0.63 3.38 -10.51
N TYR A 149 0.67 3.43 -10.22
CA TYR A 149 1.25 3.08 -8.92
C TYR A 149 1.12 4.16 -7.86
N HIS A 150 1.26 5.43 -8.26
CA HIS A 150 1.08 6.56 -7.37
C HIS A 150 -0.41 6.92 -7.34
N ASN A 151 -0.98 6.95 -6.12
CA ASN A 151 -2.37 7.35 -5.83
C ASN A 151 -3.43 6.26 -5.97
N ILE A 152 -3.09 4.97 -5.85
CA ILE A 152 -4.11 3.98 -5.44
C ILE A 152 -4.49 4.34 -4.00
N MET A 153 -5.75 4.73 -3.81
CA MET A 153 -6.24 5.31 -2.57
C MET A 153 -7.15 4.38 -1.79
N SER A 154 -7.75 3.38 -2.44
CA SER A 154 -8.62 2.41 -1.76
C SER A 154 -8.86 1.18 -2.65
N THR A 155 -9.73 0.29 -2.19
CA THR A 155 -10.23 -0.88 -2.90
C THR A 155 -11.75 -1.03 -2.68
N SER A 156 -12.46 -1.51 -3.70
CA SER A 156 -13.79 -2.14 -3.58
C SER A 156 -13.61 -3.67 -3.53
N GLU A 157 -14.72 -4.40 -3.51
CA GLU A 157 -14.72 -5.87 -3.52
C GLU A 157 -14.04 -6.44 -4.79
N ASP A 158 -14.15 -5.72 -5.90
CA ASP A 158 -13.81 -6.14 -7.26
C ASP A 158 -12.78 -5.24 -7.97
N ALA A 159 -12.43 -4.07 -7.43
CA ALA A 159 -11.50 -3.16 -8.08
C ALA A 159 -10.57 -2.41 -7.13
N LEU A 160 -9.36 -2.10 -7.60
CA LEU A 160 -8.52 -1.06 -7.01
C LEU A 160 -9.00 0.32 -7.46
N ILE A 161 -9.02 1.26 -6.53
CA ILE A 161 -9.56 2.61 -6.74
C ILE A 161 -8.46 3.64 -6.65
N ARG A 162 -8.35 4.46 -7.70
CA ARG A 162 -7.51 5.66 -7.77
C ARG A 162 -8.39 6.85 -8.12
N TYR A 163 -7.97 8.06 -7.74
CA TYR A 163 -8.48 9.28 -8.35
C TYR A 163 -7.38 9.96 -9.17
N LEU A 164 -7.80 10.67 -10.22
CA LEU A 164 -6.98 11.56 -11.02
C LEU A 164 -7.56 12.97 -10.93
N THR A 165 -6.76 13.93 -10.52
CA THR A 165 -7.19 15.34 -10.60
C THR A 165 -7.29 15.78 -12.07
N THR A 166 -8.06 16.83 -12.33
CA THR A 166 -8.15 17.46 -13.65
C THR A 166 -6.76 17.87 -14.15
N GLU A 167 -5.93 18.44 -13.27
CA GLU A 167 -4.52 18.77 -13.54
C GLU A 167 -3.71 17.54 -13.99
N GLU A 168 -3.83 16.40 -13.30
CA GLU A 168 -3.13 15.17 -13.67
C GLU A 168 -3.63 14.64 -15.02
N LEU A 169 -4.93 14.71 -15.29
CA LEU A 169 -5.50 14.29 -16.57
C LEU A 169 -4.94 15.11 -17.74
N TYR A 170 -4.82 16.43 -17.61
CA TYR A 170 -4.19 17.25 -18.64
C TYR A 170 -2.68 17.01 -18.73
N ARG A 171 -1.98 16.93 -17.59
CA ARG A 171 -0.53 16.69 -17.56
C ARG A 171 -0.12 15.38 -18.24
N TRP A 172 -0.98 14.36 -18.16
CA TRP A 172 -0.69 13.02 -18.64
C TRP A 172 -1.55 12.57 -19.83
N GLU A 173 -2.19 13.52 -20.52
CA GLU A 173 -3.15 13.24 -21.60
C GLU A 173 -2.61 12.28 -22.66
N ASP A 174 -1.42 12.55 -23.20
CA ASP A 174 -0.81 11.69 -24.22
C ASP A 174 -0.70 10.24 -23.75
N LYS A 175 -0.23 10.02 -22.51
CA LYS A 175 -0.11 8.68 -21.94
C LYS A 175 -1.47 8.03 -21.72
N ILE A 176 -2.45 8.78 -21.23
CA ILE A 176 -3.80 8.25 -20.95
C ILE A 176 -4.51 7.89 -22.27
N ARG A 177 -4.37 8.70 -23.31
CA ARG A 177 -4.92 8.40 -24.64
C ARG A 177 -4.29 7.16 -25.26
N THR A 178 -3.00 6.89 -25.06
CA THR A 178 -2.36 5.66 -25.56
C THR A 178 -2.93 4.36 -24.97
N THR A 179 -3.69 4.45 -23.86
CA THR A 179 -4.38 3.26 -23.32
C THR A 179 -5.51 2.76 -24.21
N ASN A 180 -6.00 3.60 -25.15
CA ASN A 180 -7.16 3.31 -26.00
C ASN A 180 -8.41 2.89 -25.21
N HIS A 181 -8.56 3.35 -23.96
CA HIS A 181 -9.73 3.04 -23.15
C HIS A 181 -10.98 3.70 -23.77
N PRO A 182 -12.11 2.96 -23.92
CA PRO A 182 -13.26 3.44 -24.70
C PRO A 182 -13.91 4.72 -24.14
N GLU A 183 -13.79 4.95 -22.83
CA GLU A 183 -14.38 6.13 -22.16
C GLU A 183 -13.47 7.36 -22.19
N VAL A 184 -12.17 7.20 -22.48
CA VAL A 184 -11.20 8.30 -22.47
C VAL A 184 -11.56 9.42 -23.48
N PRO A 185 -11.97 9.12 -24.73
CA PRO A 185 -12.37 10.18 -25.67
C PRO A 185 -13.51 11.06 -25.15
N GLU A 186 -14.56 10.45 -24.59
CA GLU A 186 -15.71 11.19 -24.07
C GLU A 186 -15.38 11.92 -22.76
N LEU A 187 -14.50 11.35 -21.92
CA LEU A 187 -13.98 12.02 -20.73
C LEU A 187 -13.32 13.36 -21.11
N TYR A 188 -12.33 13.36 -22.00
CA TYR A 188 -11.61 14.59 -22.36
C TYR A 188 -12.46 15.61 -23.12
N LYS A 189 -13.53 15.17 -23.79
CA LYS A 189 -14.47 16.07 -24.46
C LYS A 189 -15.27 16.92 -23.47
N ASN A 190 -15.54 16.37 -22.29
CA ASN A 190 -16.40 16.99 -21.28
C ASN A 190 -15.62 17.52 -20.05
N LEU A 191 -14.35 17.16 -19.90
CA LEU A 191 -13.50 17.54 -18.79
C LEU A 191 -13.24 19.05 -18.75
N LYS A 192 -13.43 19.66 -17.59
CA LYS A 192 -13.12 21.06 -17.28
C LYS A 192 -12.13 21.15 -16.13
N GLU A 193 -11.39 22.24 -16.03
CA GLU A 193 -10.39 22.44 -14.96
C GLU A 193 -11.02 22.42 -13.56
N GLU A 194 -12.24 22.97 -13.43
CA GLU A 194 -13.00 23.04 -12.18
C GLU A 194 -13.73 21.74 -11.79
N ASP A 195 -13.67 20.70 -12.63
CA ASP A 195 -14.33 19.43 -12.33
C ASP A 195 -13.71 18.72 -11.11
N ASN A 196 -14.53 17.89 -10.47
CA ASN A 196 -14.05 17.00 -9.43
C ASN A 196 -13.05 15.96 -10.01
N PRO A 197 -12.16 15.40 -9.17
CA PRO A 197 -11.29 14.31 -9.58
C PRO A 197 -12.07 13.12 -10.17
N VAL A 198 -11.50 12.52 -11.21
CA VAL A 198 -12.06 11.35 -11.87
C VAL A 198 -11.61 10.08 -11.15
N LEU A 199 -12.56 9.21 -10.80
CA LEU A 199 -12.24 7.90 -10.26
C LEU A 199 -11.85 6.94 -11.38
N VAL A 200 -10.74 6.23 -11.17
CA VAL A 200 -10.26 5.17 -12.04
C VAL A 200 -10.37 3.86 -11.28
N LEU A 201 -11.14 2.93 -11.85
CA LEU A 201 -11.40 1.61 -11.29
C LEU A 201 -10.61 0.56 -12.07
N TYR A 202 -9.74 -0.16 -11.38
CA TYR A 202 -9.02 -1.29 -11.94
C TYR A 202 -9.61 -2.59 -11.41
N ASP A 203 -10.56 -3.13 -12.18
CA ASP A 203 -11.13 -4.45 -11.97
C ASP A 203 -10.02 -5.49 -11.83
N TYR A 204 -10.02 -6.22 -10.70
CA TYR A 204 -8.97 -7.18 -10.37
C TYR A 204 -8.86 -8.29 -11.40
N ASP A 205 -9.97 -8.88 -11.83
CA ASP A 205 -9.96 -9.99 -12.77
C ASP A 205 -9.46 -9.56 -14.14
N LYS A 206 -9.93 -8.40 -14.64
CA LYS A 206 -9.44 -7.83 -15.90
C LYS A 206 -7.97 -7.46 -15.80
N LEU A 207 -7.54 -6.85 -14.69
CA LEU A 207 -6.16 -6.50 -14.46
C LEU A 207 -5.28 -7.76 -14.49
N LEU A 208 -5.61 -8.76 -13.67
CA LEU A 208 -4.85 -9.99 -13.52
C LEU A 208 -4.91 -10.90 -14.76
N SER A 209 -5.95 -10.80 -15.58
CA SER A 209 -6.06 -11.55 -16.84
C SER A 209 -5.00 -11.16 -17.88
N ARG A 210 -4.41 -9.97 -17.76
CA ARG A 210 -3.34 -9.49 -18.65
C ARG A 210 -2.00 -10.18 -18.39
N PHE A 211 -1.91 -11.01 -17.35
CA PHE A 211 -0.71 -11.71 -16.91
C PHE A 211 -0.74 -13.22 -17.23
N LYS A 212 -1.56 -13.63 -18.22
CA LYS A 212 -1.61 -15.03 -18.70
C LYS A 212 -0.46 -15.37 -19.62
#